data_AF-A0A3S9IG97-F1
#
_entry.id   AF-A0A3S9IG97-F1
#
_cell.length_a   1.000
_cell.length_b   1.000
_cell.length_c   1.000
_cell.angle_alpha   90.00
_cell.angle_beta   90.00
_cell.angle_gamma   90.00
#
_symmetry.space_group_name_H-M   'P 1'
#
loop_
_entity.id
_entity.type
_entity.pdbx_description
1 polymer ?
#
loop_
_entity_poly.entity_id
_entity_poly.type
_entity_poly.pdbx_seq_one_letter_code
_entity_poly.pdbx_strand_id
1 'polypeptide(L)'
;MSHAFTPVASVPVDPAGARVHEEGWQSWSPSGSYALGDKPYRPANANWATVCYRPGVTVPEGTFQGEGLLALDPGDGTPVRLWAAPDPVREVPSIRLVVDGAVAQVSADGPVKEWTGTGIQAVLEEWAASLAVRPPRPAPTVWCSWYEYFTEVTEDDIHENLRAMDTLDLPIEVVQIDDGYQKALGDWLTLSGRFRSRAGIADTIRARGRRAGIWTAPFLVDPASDLAAEHPDWLVKDPAGGFLHAGRNWGHDLSVLDTTHPEAAEYLTSVFRTLRAEGYDYFKVDFLYAGALEGVRHASVDAREGGHSEVDALEGVRHSGTDALTAYRDGIRLIRAAIGEDAYLLGCGAPILPSIGLFDAMRVSPDTAPHRRPEADDYSQPGQDPAEFTGTGRQWQHGRLWVNDPDCLMARPAVETRERWAAHVEATGGLMASSDRLLSLDQWGVATTRRLLGGDDR
;
A
#
# COMPACT_ATOMS: atom_id res chain seq x y z
N MET A 1 14.11 18.19 5.09
CA MET A 1 15.55 18.41 4.82
C MET A 1 16.25 17.09 5.06
N SER A 2 17.09 16.59 4.16
CA SER A 2 17.83 15.36 4.44
C SER A 2 18.83 15.63 5.57
N HIS A 3 18.67 14.92 6.67
CA HIS A 3 19.63 14.96 7.76
C HIS A 3 20.91 14.22 7.32
N ALA A 4 22.06 14.63 7.87
CA ALA A 4 23.29 13.91 7.61
C ALA A 4 23.24 12.53 8.27
N PHE A 5 23.69 11.50 7.57
CA PHE A 5 23.82 10.16 8.15
C PHE A 5 24.85 10.18 9.28
N THR A 6 24.47 9.66 10.44
CA THR A 6 25.32 9.54 11.63
C THR A 6 25.65 8.07 11.90
N PRO A 7 26.88 7.73 12.32
CA PRO A 7 27.21 6.35 12.68
C PRO A 7 26.34 5.83 13.83
N VAL A 8 25.80 4.62 13.67
CA VAL A 8 24.93 3.94 14.64
C VAL A 8 25.65 2.74 15.25
N ALA A 9 26.26 1.88 14.42
CA ALA A 9 26.92 0.66 14.88
C ALA A 9 28.02 0.22 13.91
N SER A 10 28.98 -0.54 14.44
CA SER A 10 29.99 -1.28 13.69
C SER A 10 29.92 -2.73 14.13
N VAL A 11 29.66 -3.66 13.21
CA VAL A 11 29.32 -5.05 13.52
C VAL A 11 30.25 -5.99 12.76
N PRO A 12 31.03 -6.86 13.43
CA PRO A 12 31.69 -7.97 12.75
C PRO A 12 30.65 -8.85 12.05
N VAL A 13 30.96 -9.31 10.84
CA VAL A 13 30.08 -10.19 10.05
C VAL A 13 30.88 -11.31 9.40
N ASP A 14 30.27 -12.47 9.23
CA ASP A 14 30.75 -13.50 8.31
C ASP A 14 30.23 -13.19 6.89
N PRO A 15 31.09 -12.81 5.91
CA PRO A 15 30.64 -12.45 4.58
C PRO A 15 29.83 -13.53 3.85
N ALA A 16 30.01 -14.81 4.19
CA ALA A 16 29.28 -15.91 3.57
C ALA A 16 27.90 -16.14 4.23
N GLY A 17 27.85 -16.12 5.56
CA GLY A 17 26.64 -16.38 6.35
C GLY A 17 25.73 -15.17 6.53
N ALA A 18 26.26 -13.95 6.53
CA ALA A 18 25.52 -12.76 6.92
C ALA A 18 24.38 -12.42 5.95
N ARG A 19 23.28 -11.89 6.51
CA ARG A 19 22.10 -11.47 5.76
C ARG A 19 21.61 -10.12 6.23
N VAL A 20 21.19 -9.28 5.29
CA VAL A 20 20.61 -7.95 5.58
C VAL A 20 19.18 -7.92 5.10
N HIS A 21 18.26 -7.49 5.95
CA HIS A 21 16.87 -7.24 5.60
C HIS A 21 16.63 -5.75 5.36
N GLU A 22 16.24 -5.40 4.13
CA GLU A 22 15.75 -4.06 3.80
C GLU A 22 14.24 -4.01 3.96
N GLU A 23 13.73 -3.02 4.69
CA GLU A 23 12.32 -2.63 4.63
C GLU A 23 12.18 -1.44 3.68
N GLY A 24 11.43 -1.61 2.61
CA GLY A 24 11.14 -0.56 1.66
C GLY A 24 10.08 0.43 2.17
N TRP A 25 10.00 1.59 1.50
CA TRP A 25 9.15 2.71 1.92
C TRP A 25 7.65 2.40 2.00
N GLN A 26 7.10 1.80 0.95
CA GLN A 26 5.65 1.64 0.76
C GLN A 26 5.30 0.21 0.30
N SER A 27 4.01 -0.11 0.21
CA SER A 27 3.45 -1.41 -0.25
C SER A 27 4.24 -2.09 -1.37
N TRP A 28 4.60 -1.36 -2.42
CA TRP A 28 5.28 -1.90 -3.59
C TRP A 28 6.81 -1.83 -3.51
N SER A 29 7.38 -1.19 -2.48
CA SER A 29 8.84 -1.14 -2.35
C SER A 29 9.39 -2.56 -2.06
N PRO A 30 10.43 -3.03 -2.77
CA PRO A 30 11.08 -4.30 -2.49
C PRO A 30 11.52 -4.36 -1.03
N SER A 31 11.15 -5.43 -0.33
CA SER A 31 11.45 -5.62 1.09
C SER A 31 11.76 -7.09 1.36
N GLY A 32 12.92 -7.37 1.94
CA GLY A 32 13.38 -8.75 2.02
C GLY A 32 14.84 -8.87 2.41
N SER A 33 15.29 -10.12 2.55
CA SER A 33 16.64 -10.44 3.02
C SER A 33 17.58 -10.76 1.86
N TYR A 34 18.78 -10.20 1.92
CA TYR A 34 19.84 -10.31 0.92
C TYR A 34 21.10 -10.90 1.56
N ALA A 35 21.90 -11.65 0.80
CA ALA A 35 23.29 -11.90 1.16
C ALA A 35 24.13 -10.63 0.97
N LEU A 36 25.25 -10.52 1.67
CA LEU A 36 26.11 -9.32 1.57
C LEU A 36 26.69 -9.08 0.17
N GLY A 37 26.78 -10.13 -0.66
CA GLY A 37 27.21 -10.03 -2.05
C GLY A 37 26.08 -9.77 -3.06
N ASP A 38 24.82 -9.81 -2.63
CA ASP A 38 23.69 -9.53 -3.51
C ASP A 38 23.58 -8.03 -3.77
N LYS A 39 23.01 -7.68 -4.92
CA LYS A 39 22.65 -6.30 -5.26
C LYS A 39 21.18 -6.07 -4.90
N PRO A 40 20.86 -5.23 -3.89
CA PRO A 40 19.48 -4.92 -3.59
C PRO A 40 18.79 -4.20 -4.75
N TYR A 41 17.47 -4.39 -4.85
CA TYR A 41 16.67 -3.80 -5.92
C TYR A 41 16.54 -2.28 -5.76
N ARG A 42 16.61 -1.56 -6.88
CA ARG A 42 16.58 -0.09 -6.94
C ARG A 42 15.68 0.34 -8.11
N PRO A 43 15.12 1.56 -8.08
CA PRO A 43 14.21 2.02 -9.12
C PRO A 43 14.88 2.04 -10.49
N ALA A 44 14.16 1.57 -11.52
CA ALA A 44 14.67 1.59 -12.89
C ALA A 44 14.78 3.01 -13.48
N ASN A 45 13.96 3.95 -12.99
CA ASN A 45 13.97 5.34 -13.42
C ASN A 45 13.35 6.28 -12.36
N ALA A 46 13.38 7.59 -12.63
CA ALA A 46 12.86 8.62 -11.72
C ALA A 46 11.35 8.52 -11.46
N ASN A 47 10.58 7.98 -12.40
CA ASN A 47 9.15 7.76 -12.21
C ASN A 47 8.93 6.74 -11.10
N TRP A 48 9.51 5.54 -11.24
CA TRP A 48 9.38 4.49 -10.23
C TRP A 48 10.03 4.87 -8.91
N ALA A 49 11.11 5.66 -8.92
CA ALA A 49 11.68 6.23 -7.70
C ALA A 49 10.67 7.09 -6.91
N THR A 50 9.79 7.81 -7.62
CA THR A 50 8.73 8.65 -7.01
C THR A 50 7.53 7.81 -6.58
N VAL A 51 7.09 6.89 -7.45
CA VAL A 51 5.86 6.11 -7.24
C VAL A 51 6.05 5.01 -6.21
N CYS A 52 7.19 4.32 -6.24
CA CYS A 52 7.38 3.04 -5.53
C CYS A 52 8.44 3.05 -4.42
N TYR A 53 9.32 4.04 -4.37
CA TYR A 53 10.43 4.11 -3.40
C TYR A 53 10.31 5.36 -2.55
N ARG A 54 11.23 5.57 -1.60
CA ARG A 54 11.24 6.78 -0.78
C ARG A 54 11.58 8.00 -1.66
N PRO A 55 10.67 8.95 -1.85
CA PRO A 55 10.88 10.07 -2.75
C PRO A 55 12.01 10.97 -2.27
N GLY A 56 12.85 11.43 -3.20
CA GLY A 56 13.99 12.31 -2.90
C GLY A 56 15.18 11.64 -2.20
N VAL A 57 15.16 10.32 -2.01
CA VAL A 57 16.25 9.57 -1.38
C VAL A 57 16.93 8.65 -2.39
N THR A 58 18.20 8.95 -2.70
CA THR A 58 19.04 8.09 -3.55
C THR A 58 19.92 7.20 -2.68
N VAL A 59 19.93 5.90 -2.99
CA VAL A 59 20.80 4.92 -2.32
C VAL A 59 22.12 4.78 -3.08
N PRO A 60 23.28 4.99 -2.44
CA PRO A 60 24.56 4.75 -3.08
C PRO A 60 24.76 3.29 -3.49
N GLU A 61 25.58 3.05 -4.51
CA GLU A 61 25.95 1.69 -4.91
C GLU A 61 26.67 0.95 -3.76
N GLY A 62 26.46 -0.36 -3.65
CA GLY A 62 27.04 -1.19 -2.59
C GLY A 62 26.50 -0.92 -1.19
N THR A 63 25.39 -0.16 -1.08
CA THR A 63 24.75 0.18 0.19
C THR A 63 23.42 -0.54 0.32
N PHE A 64 23.21 -1.20 1.46
CA PHE A 64 21.91 -1.64 1.88
C PHE A 64 21.18 -0.49 2.58
N GLN A 65 19.89 -0.31 2.31
CA GLN A 65 19.09 0.73 2.94
C GLN A 65 17.69 0.24 3.29
N GLY A 66 17.25 0.52 4.51
CA GLY A 66 15.87 0.33 4.96
C GLY A 66 15.25 1.66 5.39
N GLU A 67 13.94 1.78 5.24
CA GLU A 67 13.16 2.96 5.62
C GLU A 67 12.46 2.73 6.95
N GLY A 68 12.97 3.39 7.97
CA GLY A 68 12.53 3.31 9.36
C GLY A 68 12.98 2.05 10.08
N LEU A 69 13.34 0.97 9.37
CA LEU A 69 13.99 -0.18 9.99
C LEU A 69 14.96 -0.92 9.04
N LEU A 70 15.98 -1.56 9.61
CA LEU A 70 16.95 -2.41 8.92
C LEU A 70 17.43 -3.50 9.88
N ALA A 71 17.47 -4.76 9.43
CA ALA A 71 18.00 -5.86 10.24
C ALA A 71 19.26 -6.49 9.61
N LEU A 72 20.19 -6.91 10.46
CA LEU A 72 21.41 -7.63 10.11
C LEU A 72 21.49 -8.91 10.94
N ASP A 73 21.52 -10.05 10.26
CA ASP A 73 22.05 -11.30 10.80
C ASP A 73 23.57 -11.33 10.51
N PRO A 74 24.43 -11.30 11.54
CA PRO A 74 25.88 -11.30 11.33
C PRO A 74 26.44 -12.60 10.73
N GLY A 75 25.67 -13.69 10.72
CA GLY A 75 26.06 -14.96 10.09
C GLY A 75 27.06 -15.82 10.87
N ASP A 76 27.58 -15.33 11.99
CA ASP A 76 28.55 -16.03 12.85
C ASP A 76 27.90 -16.70 14.09
N GLY A 77 26.57 -16.69 14.16
CA GLY A 77 25.77 -17.20 15.28
C GLY A 77 25.58 -16.19 16.42
N THR A 78 26.11 -14.97 16.31
CA THR A 78 25.73 -13.89 17.22
C THR A 78 24.30 -13.42 16.95
N PRO A 79 23.63 -12.77 17.93
CA PRO A 79 22.25 -12.34 17.76
C PRO A 79 22.05 -11.41 16.56
N VAL A 80 20.93 -11.60 15.86
CA VAL A 80 20.46 -10.66 14.84
C VAL A 80 20.25 -9.30 15.49
N ARG A 81 20.62 -8.23 14.79
CA ARG A 81 20.46 -6.84 15.22
C ARG A 81 19.44 -6.15 14.33
N LEU A 82 18.51 -5.43 14.93
CA LEU A 82 17.52 -4.61 14.25
C LEU A 82 17.66 -3.17 14.74
N TRP A 83 17.79 -2.23 13.81
CA TRP A 83 17.66 -0.80 14.12
C TRP A 83 16.33 -0.33 13.58
N ALA A 84 15.51 0.25 14.44
CA ALA A 84 14.16 0.68 14.08
C ALA A 84 13.84 2.07 14.64
N ALA A 85 13.00 2.81 13.94
CA ALA A 85 12.48 4.11 14.34
C ALA A 85 11.79 4.02 15.72
N PRO A 86 12.08 4.92 16.67
CA PRO A 86 11.41 4.95 17.96
C PRO A 86 9.91 5.27 17.86
N ASP A 87 9.53 6.10 16.88
CA ASP A 87 8.15 6.48 16.57
C ASP A 87 7.88 6.35 15.06
N PRO A 88 7.65 5.12 14.56
CA PRO A 88 7.56 4.82 13.13
C PRO A 88 6.38 5.47 12.42
N VAL A 89 5.41 6.01 13.18
CA VAL A 89 4.24 6.70 12.61
C VAL A 89 4.44 8.21 12.44
N ARG A 90 5.50 8.77 13.04
CA ARG A 90 5.84 10.20 12.94
C ARG A 90 7.13 10.44 12.17
N GLU A 91 8.11 9.57 12.33
CA GLU A 91 9.42 9.73 11.72
C GLU A 91 9.92 8.40 11.16
N VAL A 92 10.40 8.45 9.92
CA VAL A 92 10.93 7.27 9.21
C VAL A 92 12.34 7.60 8.75
N PRO A 93 13.38 7.38 9.58
CA PRO A 93 14.77 7.60 9.17
C PRO A 93 15.19 6.56 8.12
N SER A 94 16.01 6.96 7.16
CA SER A 94 16.75 6.00 6.34
C SER A 94 17.90 5.42 7.16
N ILE A 95 18.05 4.11 7.12
CA ILE A 95 19.12 3.38 7.81
C ILE A 95 19.97 2.68 6.75
N ARG A 96 21.26 2.95 6.74
CA ARG A 96 22.22 2.42 5.77
C ARG A 96 23.18 1.45 6.40
N LEU A 97 23.52 0.41 5.65
CA LEU A 97 24.58 -0.53 5.96
C LEU A 97 25.53 -0.66 4.78
N VAL A 98 26.82 -0.45 5.05
CA VAL A 98 27.92 -0.64 4.09
C VAL A 98 28.90 -1.64 4.67
N VAL A 99 29.36 -2.58 3.85
CA VAL A 99 30.33 -3.61 4.29
C VAL A 99 31.73 -3.18 3.88
N ASP A 100 32.65 -3.20 4.84
CA ASP A 100 34.09 -3.03 4.63
C ASP A 100 34.83 -4.25 5.19
N GLY A 101 35.29 -5.12 4.30
CA GLY A 101 35.88 -6.41 4.66
C GLY A 101 34.89 -7.31 5.41
N ALA A 102 35.19 -7.59 6.68
CA ALA A 102 34.37 -8.42 7.57
C ALA A 102 33.60 -7.57 8.61
N VAL A 103 33.35 -6.30 8.31
CA VAL A 103 32.66 -5.37 9.21
C VAL A 103 31.54 -4.66 8.46
N ALA A 104 30.33 -4.73 9.00
CA ALA A 104 29.19 -3.93 8.57
C ALA A 104 29.13 -2.62 9.36
N GLN A 105 29.19 -1.50 8.65
CA GLN A 105 29.04 -0.15 9.18
C GLN A 105 27.60 0.32 8.99
N VAL A 106 26.93 0.65 10.10
CA VAL A 106 25.54 1.09 10.10
C VAL A 106 25.46 2.56 10.45
N SER A 107 24.64 3.30 9.70
CA SER A 107 24.37 4.73 9.92
C SER A 107 22.91 5.05 9.68
N ALA A 108 22.40 6.13 10.28
CA ALA A 108 21.03 6.59 10.08
C ALA A 108 20.97 8.11 9.96
N ASP A 109 20.01 8.63 9.19
CA ASP A 109 19.72 10.06 9.10
C ASP A 109 18.70 10.55 10.14
N GLY A 110 18.34 9.72 11.11
CA GLY A 110 17.49 10.10 12.23
C GLY A 110 17.62 9.12 13.39
N PRO A 111 16.83 9.32 14.46
CA PRO A 111 16.92 8.51 15.66
C PRO A 111 16.49 7.07 15.38
N VAL A 112 17.29 6.11 15.85
CA VAL A 112 16.99 4.67 15.80
C VAL A 112 17.23 4.03 17.16
N LYS A 113 16.44 3.00 17.47
CA LYS A 113 16.63 2.15 18.63
C LYS A 113 17.06 0.76 18.16
N GLU A 114 18.02 0.19 18.86
CA GLU A 114 18.47 -1.17 18.61
C GLU A 114 17.66 -2.21 19.37
N TRP A 115 17.43 -3.33 18.68
CA TRP A 115 16.83 -4.57 19.17
C TRP A 115 17.73 -5.73 18.79
N THR A 116 17.65 -6.82 19.55
CA THR A 116 18.35 -8.06 19.25
C THR A 116 17.40 -9.24 19.30
N GLY A 117 17.61 -10.24 18.44
CA GLY A 117 16.80 -11.44 18.41
C GLY A 117 17.52 -12.63 17.79
N THR A 118 16.84 -13.77 17.73
CA THR A 118 17.42 -15.04 17.26
C THR A 118 17.31 -15.26 15.74
N GLY A 119 16.57 -14.39 15.05
CA GLY A 119 16.35 -14.45 13.61
C GLY A 119 15.74 -13.15 13.10
N ILE A 120 15.89 -12.86 11.81
CA ILE A 120 15.39 -11.62 11.18
C ILE A 120 13.88 -11.46 11.37
N GLN A 121 13.08 -12.45 10.95
CA GLN A 121 11.62 -12.35 11.10
C GLN A 121 11.21 -12.29 12.58
N ALA A 122 11.86 -13.06 13.45
CA ALA A 122 11.56 -13.06 14.89
C ALA A 122 11.78 -11.69 15.56
N VAL A 123 12.92 -11.02 15.30
CA VAL A 123 13.17 -9.69 15.90
C VAL A 123 12.24 -8.62 15.32
N LEU A 124 11.85 -8.73 14.05
CA LEU A 124 10.85 -7.85 13.42
C LEU A 124 9.46 -8.05 14.04
N GLU A 125 9.06 -9.29 14.29
CA GLU A 125 7.81 -9.62 14.98
C GLU A 125 7.77 -9.11 16.42
N GLU A 126 8.87 -9.26 17.16
CA GLU A 126 9.02 -8.74 18.53
C GLU A 126 8.91 -7.21 18.55
N TRP A 127 9.59 -6.54 17.60
CA TRP A 127 9.48 -5.10 17.43
C TRP A 127 8.04 -4.68 17.10
N ALA A 128 7.39 -5.34 16.13
CA ALA A 128 6.01 -5.05 15.75
C ALA A 128 5.04 -5.23 16.92
N ALA A 129 5.19 -6.29 17.71
CA ALA A 129 4.39 -6.54 18.90
C ALA A 129 4.59 -5.45 19.97
N SER A 130 5.79 -4.87 20.06
CA SER A 130 6.10 -3.81 21.02
C SER A 130 5.36 -2.49 20.75
N LEU A 131 4.87 -2.30 19.52
CA LEU A 131 4.07 -1.13 19.14
C LEU A 131 2.65 -1.16 19.72
N ALA A 132 2.21 -2.30 20.26
CA ALA A 132 0.92 -2.49 20.92
C ALA A 132 -0.28 -2.02 20.07
N VAL A 133 -0.23 -2.27 18.76
CA VAL A 133 -1.32 -1.98 17.81
C VAL A 133 -2.52 -2.86 18.15
N ARG A 134 -3.73 -2.34 17.92
CA ARG A 134 -4.96 -3.12 18.09
C ARG A 134 -4.90 -4.35 17.18
N PRO A 135 -5.22 -5.56 17.70
CA PRO A 135 -5.25 -6.76 16.86
C PRO A 135 -6.19 -6.56 15.66
N PRO A 136 -5.75 -6.93 14.44
CA PRO A 136 -6.56 -6.77 13.26
C PRO A 136 -7.79 -7.68 13.30
N ARG A 137 -8.89 -7.23 12.73
CA ARG A 137 -10.06 -8.09 12.53
C ARG A 137 -9.84 -9.05 11.36
N PRO A 138 -10.51 -10.20 11.32
CA PRO A 138 -10.41 -11.12 10.19
C PRO A 138 -10.76 -10.45 8.86
N ALA A 139 -10.00 -10.77 7.82
CA ALA A 139 -10.25 -10.29 6.47
C ALA A 139 -11.39 -11.10 5.82
N PRO A 140 -12.31 -10.45 5.07
CA PRO A 140 -13.26 -11.18 4.24
C PRO A 140 -12.55 -11.81 3.04
N THR A 141 -13.21 -12.77 2.40
CA THR A 141 -12.80 -13.24 1.06
C THR A 141 -13.31 -12.30 -0.02
N VAL A 142 -12.49 -12.06 -1.04
CA VAL A 142 -12.74 -10.99 -2.01
C VAL A 142 -12.67 -11.55 -3.43
N TRP A 143 -13.53 -11.04 -4.31
CA TRP A 143 -13.29 -11.05 -5.75
C TRP A 143 -13.01 -9.62 -6.20
N CYS A 144 -11.91 -9.42 -6.93
CA CYS A 144 -11.43 -8.14 -7.43
C CYS A 144 -11.48 -8.14 -8.96
N SER A 145 -11.86 -7.03 -9.59
CA SER A 145 -11.92 -6.94 -11.05
C SER A 145 -10.58 -6.63 -11.74
N TRP A 146 -9.55 -6.21 -11.00
CA TRP A 146 -8.35 -5.57 -11.59
C TRP A 146 -7.53 -6.47 -12.52
N TYR A 147 -7.05 -7.62 -12.05
CA TYR A 147 -6.06 -8.43 -12.77
C TYR A 147 -6.59 -9.23 -13.96
N GLU A 148 -7.87 -9.05 -14.31
CA GLU A 148 -8.47 -9.56 -15.54
C GLU A 148 -8.90 -8.42 -16.46
N TYR A 149 -9.60 -7.43 -15.93
CA TYR A 149 -10.28 -6.40 -16.73
C TYR A 149 -9.52 -5.08 -16.79
N PHE A 150 -8.64 -4.83 -15.82
CA PHE A 150 -7.95 -3.54 -15.62
C PHE A 150 -8.94 -2.37 -15.70
N THR A 151 -8.54 -1.26 -16.33
CA THR A 151 -9.35 -0.06 -16.51
C THR A 151 -10.57 -0.26 -17.42
N GLU A 152 -10.67 -1.40 -18.12
CA GLU A 152 -11.73 -1.70 -19.07
C GLU A 152 -12.88 -2.51 -18.47
N VAL A 153 -12.90 -2.70 -17.14
CA VAL A 153 -14.02 -3.32 -16.43
C VAL A 153 -15.35 -2.61 -16.73
N THR A 154 -16.39 -3.39 -16.97
CA THR A 154 -17.75 -2.91 -17.19
C THR A 154 -18.71 -3.44 -16.13
N GLU A 155 -19.88 -2.80 -15.99
CA GLU A 155 -20.93 -3.30 -15.09
C GLU A 155 -21.42 -4.70 -15.50
N ASP A 156 -21.36 -5.04 -16.79
CA ASP A 156 -21.77 -6.35 -17.29
C ASP A 156 -20.77 -7.45 -16.90
N ASP A 157 -19.47 -7.14 -16.79
CA ASP A 157 -18.46 -8.05 -16.25
C ASP A 157 -18.74 -8.39 -14.78
N ILE A 158 -19.16 -7.39 -13.99
CA ILE A 158 -19.56 -7.61 -12.59
C ILE A 158 -20.79 -8.52 -12.52
N HIS A 159 -21.81 -8.28 -13.36
CA HIS A 159 -22.98 -9.15 -13.42
C HIS A 159 -22.66 -10.57 -13.87
N GLU A 160 -21.74 -10.76 -14.82
CA GLU A 160 -21.30 -12.09 -15.25
C GLU A 160 -20.65 -12.84 -14.09
N ASN A 161 -19.69 -12.20 -13.41
CA ASN A 161 -18.97 -12.83 -12.31
C ASN A 161 -19.90 -13.11 -11.12
N LEU A 162 -20.85 -12.21 -10.80
CA LEU A 162 -21.87 -12.49 -9.77
C LEU A 162 -22.68 -13.78 -10.06
N ARG A 163 -23.08 -13.99 -11.32
CA ARG A 163 -23.79 -15.24 -11.72
C ARG A 163 -22.86 -16.44 -11.66
N ALA A 164 -21.60 -16.26 -12.05
CA ALA A 164 -20.58 -17.31 -12.02
C ALA A 164 -20.27 -17.77 -10.59
N MET A 165 -20.18 -16.84 -9.63
CA MET A 165 -19.97 -17.17 -8.21
C MET A 165 -21.05 -18.12 -7.67
N ASP A 166 -22.32 -17.88 -8.04
CA ASP A 166 -23.43 -18.76 -7.63
C ASP A 166 -23.42 -20.10 -8.37
N THR A 167 -23.10 -20.08 -9.67
CA THR A 167 -23.07 -21.29 -10.51
C THR A 167 -21.93 -22.22 -10.09
N LEU A 168 -20.79 -21.64 -9.72
CA LEU A 168 -19.58 -22.35 -9.33
C LEU A 168 -19.51 -22.58 -7.82
N ASP A 169 -20.47 -22.11 -7.03
CA ASP A 169 -20.48 -22.24 -5.57
C ASP A 169 -19.14 -21.78 -4.96
N LEU A 170 -18.78 -20.52 -5.24
CA LEU A 170 -17.55 -19.90 -4.76
C LEU A 170 -17.82 -19.06 -3.49
N PRO A 171 -17.05 -19.29 -2.40
CA PRO A 171 -17.23 -18.63 -1.10
C PRO A 171 -16.62 -17.22 -1.09
N ILE A 172 -17.16 -16.33 -1.92
CA ILE A 172 -16.74 -14.93 -2.03
C ILE A 172 -17.70 -14.05 -1.22
N GLU A 173 -17.17 -13.39 -0.19
CA GLU A 173 -17.95 -12.49 0.67
C GLU A 173 -18.06 -11.08 0.10
N VAL A 174 -17.00 -10.56 -0.53
CA VAL A 174 -16.93 -9.19 -1.07
C VAL A 174 -16.71 -9.22 -2.58
N VAL A 175 -17.47 -8.40 -3.31
CA VAL A 175 -17.23 -8.10 -4.73
C VAL A 175 -16.68 -6.68 -4.81
N GLN A 176 -15.38 -6.56 -5.05
CA GLN A 176 -14.67 -5.31 -5.18
C GLN A 176 -14.62 -4.87 -6.65
N ILE A 177 -15.19 -3.70 -6.93
CA ILE A 177 -15.02 -3.00 -8.20
C ILE A 177 -13.73 -2.18 -8.10
N ASP A 178 -12.71 -2.56 -8.87
CA ASP A 178 -11.42 -1.86 -8.92
C ASP A 178 -11.44 -0.66 -9.88
N ASP A 179 -10.28 -0.09 -10.20
CA ASP A 179 -10.12 1.05 -11.11
C ASP A 179 -10.82 0.81 -12.48
N GLY A 180 -11.64 1.79 -12.91
CA GLY A 180 -12.31 1.80 -14.22
C GLY A 180 -13.77 2.30 -14.19
N TYR A 181 -14.38 2.37 -13.00
CA TYR A 181 -15.75 2.87 -12.84
C TYR A 181 -15.84 4.39 -12.87
N GLN A 182 -14.82 5.09 -12.38
CA GLN A 182 -14.76 6.53 -12.26
C GLN A 182 -14.35 7.20 -13.58
N LYS A 183 -14.75 8.45 -13.78
CA LYS A 183 -14.42 9.25 -14.97
C LYS A 183 -12.92 9.55 -15.06
N ALA A 184 -12.33 9.98 -13.95
CA ALA A 184 -10.93 10.36 -13.83
C ALA A 184 -10.48 10.24 -12.37
N LEU A 185 -9.16 10.25 -12.13
CA LEU A 185 -8.63 10.36 -10.77
C LEU A 185 -8.95 11.76 -10.22
N GLY A 186 -9.57 11.79 -9.04
CA GLY A 186 -10.13 13.01 -8.48
C GLY A 186 -11.63 13.16 -8.73
N ASP A 187 -12.22 12.50 -9.73
CA ASP A 187 -13.66 12.59 -10.08
C ASP A 187 -14.43 11.29 -9.72
N TRP A 188 -14.32 10.86 -8.46
CA TRP A 188 -14.80 9.55 -7.97
C TRP A 188 -16.31 9.35 -8.05
N LEU A 189 -17.08 10.44 -7.96
CA LEU A 189 -18.55 10.39 -8.00
C LEU A 189 -19.12 10.60 -9.42
N THR A 190 -18.26 10.65 -10.43
CA THR A 190 -18.67 10.70 -11.85
C THR A 190 -18.26 9.39 -12.52
N LEU A 191 -19.19 8.74 -13.22
CA LEU A 191 -18.93 7.44 -13.85
C LEU A 191 -18.21 7.59 -15.21
N SER A 192 -17.40 6.60 -15.57
CA SER A 192 -16.68 6.51 -16.85
C SER A 192 -17.59 6.30 -18.07
N GLY A 193 -18.86 5.96 -17.85
CA GLY A 193 -19.79 5.50 -18.89
C GLY A 193 -19.82 3.98 -19.08
N ARG A 194 -18.87 3.22 -18.49
CA ARG A 194 -18.89 1.74 -18.45
C ARG A 194 -19.83 1.18 -17.37
N PHE A 195 -20.28 2.05 -16.47
CA PHE A 195 -21.23 1.76 -15.39
C PHE A 195 -22.43 2.69 -15.51
N ARG A 196 -23.61 2.14 -15.19
CA ARG A 196 -24.91 2.82 -15.26
C ARG A 196 -25.25 3.48 -13.92
N SER A 197 -24.91 2.84 -12.81
CA SER A 197 -25.17 3.36 -11.46
C SER A 197 -24.27 2.70 -10.42
N ARG A 198 -23.52 3.50 -9.63
CA ARG A 198 -22.74 2.98 -8.48
C ARG A 198 -23.65 2.35 -7.42
N ALA A 199 -24.66 3.08 -6.98
CA ALA A 199 -25.67 2.55 -6.04
C ALA A 199 -26.37 1.30 -6.61
N GLY A 200 -26.76 1.32 -7.88
CA GLY A 200 -27.44 0.19 -8.52
C GLY A 200 -26.61 -1.10 -8.58
N ILE A 201 -25.31 -0.99 -8.88
CA ILE A 201 -24.44 -2.18 -8.88
C ILE A 201 -24.16 -2.66 -7.45
N ALA A 202 -23.99 -1.75 -6.48
CA ALA A 202 -23.85 -2.11 -5.07
C ALA A 202 -25.10 -2.83 -4.52
N ASP A 203 -26.30 -2.34 -4.84
CA ASP A 203 -27.57 -3.00 -4.52
C ASP A 203 -27.67 -4.38 -5.16
N THR A 204 -27.23 -4.53 -6.41
CA THR A 204 -27.23 -5.83 -7.09
C THR A 204 -26.31 -6.83 -6.39
N ILE A 205 -25.10 -6.42 -6.02
CA ILE A 205 -24.14 -7.27 -5.28
C ILE A 205 -24.78 -7.73 -3.96
N ARG A 206 -25.35 -6.80 -3.20
CA ARG A 206 -26.02 -7.06 -1.92
C ARG A 206 -27.26 -7.93 -2.03
N ALA A 207 -28.04 -7.77 -3.08
CA ALA A 207 -29.22 -8.61 -3.35
C ALA A 207 -28.85 -10.09 -3.58
N ARG A 208 -27.58 -10.40 -3.89
CA ARG A 208 -27.04 -11.76 -3.99
C ARG A 208 -26.31 -12.22 -2.72
N GLY A 209 -26.55 -11.56 -1.59
CA GLY A 209 -25.98 -11.94 -0.29
C GLY A 209 -24.49 -11.64 -0.12
N ARG A 210 -23.92 -10.76 -0.95
CA ARG A 210 -22.51 -10.38 -0.92
C ARG A 210 -22.34 -8.92 -0.51
N ARG A 211 -21.15 -8.57 -0.04
CA ARG A 211 -20.77 -7.21 0.32
C ARG A 211 -20.20 -6.47 -0.89
N ALA A 212 -20.50 -5.18 -1.02
CA ALA A 212 -19.99 -4.36 -2.12
C ALA A 212 -18.69 -3.66 -1.70
N GLY A 213 -17.64 -3.85 -2.52
CA GLY A 213 -16.35 -3.19 -2.36
C GLY A 213 -16.05 -2.22 -3.50
N ILE A 214 -15.27 -1.18 -3.23
CA ILE A 214 -14.89 -0.18 -4.24
C ILE A 214 -13.46 0.34 -4.04
N TRP A 215 -12.78 0.63 -5.15
CA TRP A 215 -11.45 1.21 -5.21
C TRP A 215 -11.48 2.75 -5.35
N THR A 216 -10.48 3.41 -4.77
CA THR A 216 -10.16 4.82 -5.03
C THR A 216 -8.65 5.05 -4.88
N ALA A 217 -8.10 6.06 -5.54
CA ALA A 217 -6.76 6.59 -5.27
C ALA A 217 -6.89 7.99 -4.65
N PRO A 218 -7.29 8.10 -3.36
CA PRO A 218 -7.93 9.30 -2.81
C PRO A 218 -7.08 10.58 -2.84
N PHE A 219 -5.75 10.44 -2.93
CA PHE A 219 -4.83 11.56 -2.95
C PHE A 219 -4.29 11.90 -4.34
N LEU A 220 -4.56 11.07 -5.35
CA LEU A 220 -4.16 11.35 -6.72
C LEU A 220 -5.24 12.12 -7.46
N VAL A 221 -4.80 13.08 -8.25
CA VAL A 221 -5.63 13.89 -9.13
C VAL A 221 -5.05 13.85 -10.54
N ASP A 222 -5.89 13.52 -11.52
CA ASP A 222 -5.58 13.72 -12.93
C ASP A 222 -5.62 15.23 -13.21
N PRO A 223 -4.54 15.85 -13.73
CA PRO A 223 -4.55 17.27 -14.10
C PRO A 223 -5.64 17.67 -15.09
N ALA A 224 -6.24 16.72 -15.82
CA ALA A 224 -7.36 16.93 -16.74
C ALA A 224 -8.74 16.66 -16.12
N SER A 225 -8.82 16.31 -14.83
CA SER A 225 -10.09 16.12 -14.10
C SER A 225 -10.88 17.41 -13.94
N ASP A 226 -12.20 17.28 -13.72
CA ASP A 226 -13.04 18.43 -13.40
C ASP A 226 -12.58 19.06 -12.07
N LEU A 227 -12.22 18.24 -11.08
CA LEU A 227 -11.66 18.69 -9.80
C LEU A 227 -10.42 19.60 -9.98
N ALA A 228 -9.46 19.20 -10.82
CA ALA A 228 -8.26 20.01 -11.04
C ALA A 228 -8.56 21.33 -11.78
N ALA A 229 -9.53 21.32 -12.69
CA ALA A 229 -9.94 22.50 -13.44
C ALA A 229 -10.71 23.51 -12.59
N GLU A 230 -11.59 23.03 -11.71
CA GLU A 230 -12.45 23.85 -10.85
C GLU A 230 -11.74 24.31 -9.58
N HIS A 231 -10.85 23.48 -9.02
CA HIS A 231 -10.18 23.71 -7.75
C HIS A 231 -8.65 23.51 -7.79
N PRO A 232 -7.92 24.26 -8.64
CA PRO A 232 -6.45 24.16 -8.73
C PRO A 232 -5.70 24.61 -7.46
N ASP A 233 -6.39 25.30 -6.55
CA ASP A 233 -5.93 25.70 -5.22
C ASP A 233 -5.95 24.55 -4.21
N TRP A 234 -6.73 23.48 -4.47
CA TRP A 234 -6.76 22.27 -3.64
C TRP A 234 -5.59 21.31 -3.90
N LEU A 235 -4.68 21.65 -4.81
CA LEU A 235 -3.57 20.78 -5.19
C LEU A 235 -2.27 21.21 -4.52
N VAL A 236 -1.53 20.24 -3.98
CA VAL A 236 -0.23 20.47 -3.36
C VAL A 236 0.72 21.10 -4.39
N LYS A 237 1.47 22.11 -3.96
CA LYS A 237 2.46 22.79 -4.80
C LYS A 237 3.87 22.27 -4.57
N ASP A 238 4.71 22.35 -5.58
CA ASP A 238 6.15 22.22 -5.41
C ASP A 238 6.76 23.52 -4.80
N PRO A 239 8.03 23.51 -4.34
CA PRO A 239 8.68 24.70 -3.82
C PRO A 239 8.86 25.85 -4.83
N ALA A 240 8.75 25.59 -6.14
CA ALA A 240 8.82 26.59 -7.20
C ALA A 240 7.45 27.22 -7.51
N GLY A 241 6.38 26.76 -6.86
CA GLY A 241 5.00 27.24 -7.06
C GLY A 241 4.22 26.51 -8.15
N GLY A 242 4.82 25.49 -8.77
CA GLY A 242 4.13 24.57 -9.70
C GLY A 242 3.27 23.55 -8.94
N PHE A 243 2.52 22.71 -9.67
CA PHE A 243 1.83 21.57 -9.06
C PHE A 243 2.84 20.47 -8.72
N LEU A 244 2.72 19.89 -7.53
CA LEU A 244 3.59 18.79 -7.11
C LEU A 244 3.35 17.56 -8.00
N HIS A 245 4.41 17.08 -8.63
CA HIS A 245 4.36 15.89 -9.47
C HIS A 245 4.39 14.60 -8.63
N ALA A 246 3.36 13.76 -8.76
CA ALA A 246 3.21 12.51 -8.03
C ALA A 246 3.67 11.27 -8.81
N GLY A 247 4.41 11.46 -9.90
CA GLY A 247 4.76 10.43 -10.87
C GLY A 247 3.81 10.43 -12.07
N ARG A 248 4.03 9.46 -12.95
CA ARG A 248 3.33 9.25 -14.21
C ARG A 248 2.75 7.84 -14.23
N ASN A 249 1.44 7.76 -14.41
CA ASN A 249 0.71 6.51 -14.62
C ASN A 249 -0.52 6.78 -15.52
N TRP A 250 -1.22 5.75 -15.99
CA TRP A 250 -2.34 5.91 -16.96
C TRP A 250 -1.99 6.79 -18.17
N GLY A 251 -0.72 6.79 -18.59
CA GLY A 251 -0.23 7.56 -19.72
C GLY A 251 -0.06 9.07 -19.48
N HIS A 252 -0.27 9.59 -18.26
CA HIS A 252 -0.18 11.03 -17.95
C HIS A 252 0.46 11.29 -16.58
N ASP A 253 0.86 12.55 -16.35
CA ASP A 253 1.49 12.98 -15.10
C ASP A 253 0.41 13.25 -14.05
N LEU A 254 0.70 12.96 -12.79
CA LEU A 254 -0.28 13.00 -11.69
C LEU A 254 0.01 14.16 -10.72
N SER A 255 -1.05 14.71 -10.15
CA SER A 255 -1.01 15.71 -9.07
C SER A 255 -1.49 15.13 -7.73
N VAL A 256 -1.29 15.87 -6.65
CA VAL A 256 -1.68 15.48 -5.28
C VAL A 256 -2.79 16.37 -4.74
N LEU A 257 -3.85 15.78 -4.21
CA LEU A 257 -4.90 16.47 -3.45
C LEU A 257 -4.35 16.91 -2.08
N ASP A 258 -4.49 18.19 -1.74
CA ASP A 258 -4.08 18.74 -0.45
C ASP A 258 -5.22 18.65 0.57
N THR A 259 -5.28 17.56 1.33
CA THR A 259 -6.28 17.40 2.40
C THR A 259 -6.04 18.29 3.62
N THR A 260 -5.04 19.17 3.61
CA THR A 260 -4.93 20.24 4.62
C THR A 260 -5.72 21.49 4.22
N HIS A 261 -6.15 21.58 2.96
CA HIS A 261 -7.14 22.56 2.53
C HIS A 261 -8.53 22.13 3.02
N PRO A 262 -9.25 22.95 3.81
CA PRO A 262 -10.51 22.53 4.44
C PRO A 262 -11.58 22.03 3.46
N GLU A 263 -11.69 22.68 2.30
CA GLU A 263 -12.69 22.27 1.29
C GLU A 263 -12.29 20.99 0.55
N ALA A 264 -10.99 20.74 0.35
CA ALA A 264 -10.51 19.49 -0.25
C ALA A 264 -10.70 18.32 0.73
N ALA A 265 -10.48 18.55 2.03
CA ALA A 265 -10.78 17.60 3.10
C ALA A 265 -12.28 17.25 3.15
N GLU A 266 -13.15 18.26 3.04
CA GLU A 266 -14.60 18.04 2.99
C GLU A 266 -15.03 17.32 1.71
N TYR A 267 -14.43 17.65 0.55
CA TYR A 267 -14.65 16.92 -0.69
C TYR A 267 -14.33 15.43 -0.51
N LEU A 268 -13.13 15.09 -0.04
CA LEU A 268 -12.74 13.71 0.23
C LEU A 268 -13.72 13.01 1.19
N THR A 269 -14.07 13.68 2.28
CA THR A 269 -15.04 13.16 3.27
C THR A 269 -16.43 12.93 2.64
N SER A 270 -16.87 13.80 1.73
CA SER A 270 -18.14 13.68 1.01
C SER A 270 -18.15 12.50 0.05
N VAL A 271 -17.03 12.24 -0.65
CA VAL A 271 -16.87 11.07 -1.55
C VAL A 271 -17.08 9.79 -0.75
N PHE A 272 -16.35 9.60 0.35
CA PHE A 272 -16.43 8.36 1.13
C PHE A 272 -17.77 8.21 1.87
N ARG A 273 -18.37 9.29 2.38
CA ARG A 273 -19.74 9.24 2.94
C ARG A 273 -20.77 8.84 1.88
N THR A 274 -20.63 9.35 0.66
CA THR A 274 -21.54 9.03 -0.45
C THR A 274 -21.41 7.56 -0.83
N LEU A 275 -20.19 7.06 -1.05
CA LEU A 275 -19.94 5.64 -1.34
C LEU A 275 -20.48 4.74 -0.21
N ARG A 276 -20.24 5.12 1.05
CA ARG A 276 -20.80 4.39 2.20
C ARG A 276 -22.34 4.36 2.18
N ALA A 277 -22.98 5.50 1.89
CA ALA A 277 -24.44 5.59 1.78
C ALA A 277 -25.01 4.82 0.58
N GLU A 278 -24.25 4.68 -0.51
CA GLU A 278 -24.58 3.86 -1.69
C GLU A 278 -24.48 2.34 -1.41
N GLY A 279 -23.99 1.94 -0.23
CA GLY A 279 -24.01 0.54 0.24
C GLY A 279 -22.66 -0.18 0.17
N TYR A 280 -21.57 0.53 -0.11
CA TYR A 280 -20.22 -0.02 -0.05
C TYR A 280 -19.74 -0.11 1.41
N ASP A 281 -19.17 -1.26 1.78
CA ASP A 281 -18.64 -1.50 3.13
C ASP A 281 -17.21 -2.09 3.14
N TYR A 282 -16.60 -2.19 1.95
CA TYR A 282 -15.21 -2.56 1.76
C TYR A 282 -14.57 -1.52 0.84
N PHE A 283 -13.47 -0.93 1.27
CA PHE A 283 -12.81 0.17 0.57
C PHE A 283 -11.34 -0.20 0.34
N LYS A 284 -10.93 -0.29 -0.92
CA LYS A 284 -9.51 -0.30 -1.29
C LYS A 284 -9.11 1.14 -1.60
N VAL A 285 -8.14 1.66 -0.85
CA VAL A 285 -7.59 3.01 -1.06
C VAL A 285 -6.12 2.89 -1.46
N ASP A 286 -5.80 3.46 -2.61
CA ASP A 286 -4.58 3.12 -3.36
C ASP A 286 -3.73 4.36 -3.68
N PHE A 287 -2.49 4.13 -4.14
CA PHE A 287 -1.50 5.16 -4.44
C PHE A 287 -1.29 6.13 -3.26
N LEU A 288 -1.40 5.59 -2.04
CA LEU A 288 -1.44 6.36 -0.81
C LEU A 288 -0.13 7.11 -0.50
N TYR A 289 0.99 6.71 -1.11
CA TYR A 289 2.26 7.44 -1.06
C TYR A 289 2.11 8.91 -1.49
N ALA A 290 1.16 9.21 -2.40
CA ALA A 290 0.94 10.55 -2.91
C ALA A 290 0.61 11.54 -1.78
N GLY A 291 -0.22 11.13 -0.81
CA GLY A 291 -0.56 11.96 0.36
C GLY A 291 0.64 12.26 1.25
N ALA A 292 1.69 11.43 1.20
CA ALA A 292 2.93 11.54 1.97
C ALA A 292 4.08 12.22 1.20
N LEU A 293 3.84 12.74 -0.02
CA LEU A 293 4.87 13.46 -0.76
C LEU A 293 5.18 14.83 -0.13
N GLU A 294 6.46 15.17 -0.07
CA GLU A 294 6.90 16.49 0.38
C GLU A 294 6.47 17.57 -0.61
N GLY A 295 5.85 18.63 -0.09
CA GLY A 295 5.28 19.70 -0.90
C GLY A 295 4.73 20.84 -0.05
N VAL A 296 4.41 21.96 -0.70
CA VAL A 296 3.80 23.12 -0.07
C VAL A 296 2.29 22.90 0.00
N ARG A 297 1.79 22.82 1.23
CA ARG A 297 0.39 22.59 1.58
C ARG A 297 -0.26 23.83 2.18
N HIS A 298 -1.59 23.92 2.15
CA HIS A 298 -2.40 25.01 2.68
C HIS A 298 -2.09 25.32 4.14
N ALA A 299 -2.11 24.31 5.03
CA ALA A 299 -1.80 24.50 6.45
C ALA A 299 -0.38 25.04 6.71
N SER A 300 0.57 24.81 5.80
CA SER A 300 1.94 25.33 5.87
C SER A 300 2.04 26.82 5.52
N VAL A 301 1.08 27.35 4.76
CA VAL A 301 0.96 28.77 4.46
C VAL A 301 0.29 29.49 5.63
N ASP A 302 -0.86 28.98 6.11
CA ASP A 302 -1.60 29.56 7.24
C ASP A 302 -0.75 29.68 8.51
N ALA A 303 0.02 28.64 8.83
CA ALA A 303 0.91 28.63 10.00
C ALA A 303 2.04 29.68 9.90
N ARG A 304 2.46 30.06 8.69
CA ARG A 304 3.48 31.10 8.47
C ARG A 304 2.91 32.51 8.54
N GLU A 305 1.63 32.68 8.21
CA GLU A 305 0.94 33.96 8.19
C GLU A 305 0.24 34.31 9.53
N GLY A 306 0.31 33.42 10.52
CA GLY A 306 -0.21 33.65 11.87
C GLY A 306 -1.73 33.50 12.00
N GLY A 307 -2.36 32.81 11.05
CA GLY A 307 -3.80 32.57 11.05
C GLY A 307 -4.20 31.50 12.08
N HIS A 308 -4.85 31.91 13.16
CA HIS A 308 -5.78 31.05 13.89
C HIS A 308 -7.16 31.30 13.30
N SER A 309 -7.67 30.38 12.47
CA SER A 309 -9.02 30.53 11.89
C SER A 309 -10.09 30.04 12.87
N GLU A 310 -11.22 30.76 12.95
CA GLU A 310 -12.35 30.47 13.86
C GLU A 310 -13.11 29.16 13.56
N VAL A 311 -12.64 28.33 12.63
CA VAL A 311 -13.20 26.99 12.31
C VAL A 311 -12.64 25.85 13.17
N ASP A 312 -11.90 26.18 14.24
CA ASP A 312 -11.37 25.29 15.29
C ASP A 312 -12.45 24.47 16.08
N ALA A 313 -13.70 24.45 15.65
CA ALA A 313 -14.86 23.97 16.40
C ALA A 313 -15.54 22.68 15.87
N LEU A 314 -14.94 21.95 14.92
CA LEU A 314 -15.37 20.57 14.62
C LEU A 314 -14.58 19.60 15.52
N GLU A 315 -15.27 19.02 16.50
CA GLU A 315 -14.69 18.13 17.50
C GLU A 315 -14.00 16.91 16.87
N GLY A 316 -12.70 16.77 17.10
CA GLY A 316 -12.03 15.47 17.21
C GLY A 316 -10.82 15.21 16.32
N VAL A 317 -10.67 15.88 15.18
CA VAL A 317 -9.53 15.68 14.25
C VAL A 317 -8.84 17.02 14.01
N ARG A 318 -7.85 17.33 14.85
CA ARG A 318 -6.98 18.50 14.63
C ARG A 318 -6.14 18.23 13.38
N HIS A 319 -6.19 19.11 12.39
CA HIS A 319 -5.20 19.18 11.30
C HIS A 319 -3.90 19.71 11.91
N SER A 320 -3.13 18.83 12.55
CA SER A 320 -1.93 19.23 13.30
C SER A 320 -0.66 18.87 12.52
N GLY A 321 -0.48 19.33 11.28
CA GLY A 321 0.79 19.08 10.61
C GLY A 321 1.01 19.86 9.33
N THR A 322 2.10 20.63 9.31
CA THR A 322 2.72 21.21 8.11
C THR A 322 3.55 20.18 7.34
N ASP A 323 3.85 19.02 7.94
CA ASP A 323 4.65 17.95 7.35
C ASP A 323 3.80 16.91 6.60
N ALA A 324 4.42 16.26 5.60
CA ALA A 324 3.71 15.38 4.68
C ALA A 324 3.16 14.10 5.32
N LEU A 325 3.82 13.54 6.35
CA LEU A 325 3.36 12.31 7.00
C LEU A 325 2.14 12.56 7.88
N THR A 326 2.09 13.70 8.56
CA THR A 326 0.90 14.10 9.30
C THR A 326 -0.28 14.33 8.35
N ALA A 327 -0.07 15.06 7.24
CA ALA A 327 -1.13 15.27 6.24
C ALA A 327 -1.66 13.95 5.66
N TYR A 328 -0.77 13.01 5.34
CA TYR A 328 -1.13 11.66 4.92
C TYR A 328 -2.03 10.96 5.95
N ARG A 329 -1.57 10.88 7.22
CA ARG A 329 -2.31 10.18 8.28
C ARG A 329 -3.66 10.84 8.58
N ASP A 330 -3.72 12.16 8.56
CA ASP A 330 -4.97 12.90 8.76
C ASP A 330 -5.95 12.68 7.60
N GLY A 331 -5.47 12.67 6.36
CA GLY A 331 -6.26 12.28 5.19
C GLY A 331 -6.89 10.89 5.33
N ILE A 332 -6.12 9.90 5.81
CA ILE A 332 -6.66 8.56 6.07
C ILE A 332 -7.68 8.56 7.23
N ARG A 333 -7.47 9.37 8.27
CA ARG A 333 -8.45 9.51 9.37
C ARG A 333 -9.77 10.11 8.91
N LEU A 334 -9.74 11.07 7.97
CA LEU A 334 -10.95 11.58 7.33
C LEU A 334 -11.72 10.46 6.63
N ILE A 335 -11.02 9.63 5.85
CA ILE A 335 -11.60 8.46 5.18
C ILE A 335 -12.21 7.50 6.21
N ARG A 336 -11.45 7.11 7.24
CA ARG A 336 -11.92 6.21 8.31
C ARG A 336 -13.17 6.75 9.00
N ALA A 337 -13.18 8.02 9.38
CA ALA A 337 -14.33 8.65 10.01
C ALA A 337 -15.56 8.68 9.09
N ALA A 338 -15.36 8.93 7.79
CA ALA A 338 -16.42 8.99 6.79
C ALA A 338 -17.11 7.64 6.55
N ILE A 339 -16.35 6.54 6.51
CA ILE A 339 -16.87 5.19 6.23
C ILE A 339 -17.36 4.45 7.48
N GLY A 340 -16.91 4.87 8.67
CA GLY A 340 -17.19 4.20 9.94
C GLY A 340 -16.22 3.07 10.30
N GLU A 341 -16.24 2.66 11.57
CA GLU A 341 -15.38 1.60 12.11
C GLU A 341 -15.75 0.20 11.60
N ASP A 342 -17.00 0.00 11.16
CA ASP A 342 -17.49 -1.29 10.69
C ASP A 342 -17.16 -1.55 9.21
N ALA A 343 -16.93 -0.52 8.40
CA ALA A 343 -16.44 -0.65 7.03
C ALA A 343 -14.99 -1.16 6.99
N TYR A 344 -14.70 -2.13 6.12
CA TYR A 344 -13.35 -2.69 5.92
C TYR A 344 -12.50 -1.77 5.04
N LEU A 345 -11.29 -1.42 5.51
CA LEU A 345 -10.37 -0.55 4.77
C LEU A 345 -9.07 -1.29 4.47
N LEU A 346 -8.82 -1.49 3.18
CA LEU A 346 -7.58 -2.01 2.62
C LEU A 346 -6.73 -0.86 2.09
N GLY A 347 -5.52 -0.70 2.62
CA GLY A 347 -4.51 0.22 2.09
C GLY A 347 -3.68 -0.39 0.97
N CYS A 348 -3.34 0.39 -0.05
CA CYS A 348 -2.46 0.01 -1.15
C CYS A 348 -1.59 1.18 -1.61
N GLY A 349 -0.39 0.88 -2.13
CA GLY A 349 0.60 1.88 -2.50
C GLY A 349 0.97 2.80 -1.32
N ALA A 350 0.94 2.29 -0.09
CA ALA A 350 0.93 3.09 1.13
C ALA A 350 2.27 3.06 1.86
N PRO A 351 2.77 4.19 2.41
CA PRO A 351 3.94 4.17 3.28
C PRO A 351 3.71 3.20 4.45
N ILE A 352 4.52 2.13 4.56
CA ILE A 352 4.22 1.02 5.48
C ILE A 352 4.19 1.52 6.93
N LEU A 353 5.32 1.99 7.43
CA LEU A 353 5.44 2.38 8.84
C LEU A 353 4.49 3.54 9.22
N PRO A 354 4.33 4.61 8.40
CA PRO A 354 3.35 5.66 8.66
C PRO A 354 1.89 5.21 8.60
N SER A 355 1.58 4.01 8.12
CA SER A 355 0.21 3.49 8.04
C SER A 355 -0.23 2.69 9.27
N ILE A 356 0.69 2.43 10.20
CA ILE A 356 0.40 1.62 11.39
C ILE A 356 -0.77 2.22 12.19
N GLY A 357 -1.74 1.37 12.49
CA GLY A 357 -2.95 1.69 13.26
C GLY A 357 -4.09 2.35 12.47
N LEU A 358 -4.02 2.41 11.14
CA LEU A 358 -5.04 3.07 10.31
C LEU A 358 -5.91 2.11 9.48
N PHE A 359 -5.40 0.92 9.17
CA PHE A 359 -6.00 -0.01 8.20
C PHE A 359 -6.37 -1.35 8.83
N ASP A 360 -7.37 -2.01 8.24
CA ASP A 360 -7.72 -3.38 8.59
C ASP A 360 -6.80 -4.38 7.88
N ALA A 361 -6.55 -4.12 6.60
CA ALA A 361 -5.57 -4.83 5.79
C ALA A 361 -4.67 -3.88 5.01
N MET A 362 -3.51 -4.37 4.61
CA MET A 362 -2.54 -3.61 3.82
C MET A 362 -1.94 -4.50 2.74
N ARG A 363 -1.91 -4.00 1.51
CA ARG A 363 -1.06 -4.57 0.44
C ARG A 363 0.39 -4.47 0.88
N VAL A 364 1.04 -5.62 1.00
CA VAL A 364 2.44 -5.71 1.47
C VAL A 364 3.42 -6.08 0.36
N SER A 365 2.97 -6.15 -0.88
CA SER A 365 3.79 -6.49 -2.04
C SER A 365 3.48 -5.58 -3.23
N PRO A 366 4.41 -5.49 -4.21
CA PRO A 366 4.09 -5.10 -5.57
C PRO A 366 2.87 -5.85 -6.09
N ASP A 367 2.28 -5.31 -7.15
CA ASP A 367 1.22 -6.01 -7.88
C ASP A 367 1.71 -7.38 -8.34
N THR A 368 0.88 -8.40 -8.16
CA THR A 368 1.05 -9.65 -8.90
C THR A 368 0.78 -9.43 -10.38
N ALA A 369 1.11 -10.41 -11.22
CA ALA A 369 0.84 -10.32 -12.65
C ALA A 369 0.62 -11.72 -13.26
N PRO A 370 0.01 -11.80 -14.45
CA PRO A 370 -0.06 -13.05 -15.20
C PRO A 370 1.32 -13.55 -15.65
N HIS A 371 2.39 -12.77 -15.46
CA HIS A 371 3.77 -13.13 -15.79
C HIS A 371 4.66 -13.18 -14.54
N ARG A 372 5.74 -13.96 -14.63
CA ARG A 372 6.63 -14.21 -13.50
C ARG A 372 7.53 -13.01 -13.15
N ARG A 373 8.18 -12.40 -14.14
CA ARG A 373 9.19 -11.34 -13.94
C ARG A 373 8.61 -9.95 -14.22
N PRO A 374 9.13 -8.89 -13.58
CA PRO A 374 8.78 -7.51 -13.91
C PRO A 374 9.42 -7.09 -15.24
N GLU A 375 8.83 -6.11 -15.93
CA GLU A 375 9.26 -5.68 -17.27
C GLU A 375 10.65 -5.02 -17.28
N ALA A 376 11.05 -4.32 -16.22
CA ALA A 376 12.29 -3.53 -16.17
C ALA A 376 13.32 -4.00 -15.12
N ASP A 377 13.20 -5.24 -14.62
CA ASP A 377 14.01 -5.77 -13.48
C ASP A 377 13.93 -4.90 -12.19
N ASP A 378 12.94 -4.02 -12.14
CA ASP A 378 12.58 -3.25 -10.95
C ASP A 378 11.56 -4.06 -10.16
N TYR A 379 11.97 -4.56 -8.99
CA TYR A 379 11.12 -5.42 -8.17
C TYR A 379 9.97 -4.68 -7.47
N SER A 380 9.77 -3.39 -7.75
CA SER A 380 8.56 -2.69 -7.37
C SER A 380 7.43 -2.77 -8.41
N GLN A 381 7.73 -3.27 -9.61
CA GLN A 381 6.77 -3.36 -10.71
C GLN A 381 6.01 -4.69 -10.67
N PRO A 382 4.86 -4.78 -11.38
CA PRO A 382 4.04 -5.98 -11.41
C PRO A 382 4.80 -7.26 -11.79
N GLY A 383 4.58 -8.35 -11.06
CA GLY A 383 5.19 -9.65 -11.33
C GLY A 383 5.08 -10.62 -10.14
N GLN A 384 5.05 -11.93 -10.41
CA GLN A 384 4.98 -12.92 -9.33
C GLN A 384 6.26 -13.01 -8.50
N ASP A 385 7.45 -13.01 -9.12
CA ASP A 385 8.73 -13.03 -8.40
C ASP A 385 8.88 -11.83 -7.43
N PRO A 386 8.62 -10.57 -7.84
CA PRO A 386 8.72 -9.43 -6.93
C PRO A 386 7.64 -9.42 -5.84
N ALA A 387 6.42 -9.85 -6.17
CA ALA A 387 5.35 -10.00 -5.19
C ALA A 387 5.69 -11.06 -4.14
N GLU A 388 6.18 -12.23 -4.56
CA GLU A 388 6.61 -13.32 -3.66
C GLU A 388 7.76 -12.89 -2.74
N PHE A 389 8.77 -12.22 -3.30
CA PHE A 389 9.93 -11.72 -2.56
C PHE A 389 9.51 -10.76 -1.44
N THR A 390 8.73 -9.74 -1.80
CA THR A 390 8.31 -8.70 -0.87
C THR A 390 7.28 -9.21 0.14
N GLY A 391 6.30 -9.99 -0.34
CA GLY A 391 5.27 -10.60 0.49
C GLY A 391 5.87 -11.52 1.56
N THR A 392 6.88 -12.33 1.20
CA THR A 392 7.63 -13.15 2.17
C THR A 392 8.41 -12.30 3.16
N GLY A 393 9.10 -11.26 2.67
CA GLY A 393 9.90 -10.36 3.49
C GLY A 393 9.08 -9.67 4.60
N ARG A 394 7.79 -9.38 4.33
CA ARG A 394 6.89 -8.67 5.23
C ARG A 394 5.92 -9.54 6.02
N GLN A 395 6.13 -10.86 6.08
CA GLN A 395 5.26 -11.76 6.84
C GLN A 395 5.19 -11.43 8.34
N TRP A 396 6.26 -10.89 8.92
CA TRP A 396 6.27 -10.39 10.30
C TRP A 396 5.17 -9.35 10.60
N GLN A 397 4.60 -8.66 9.59
CA GLN A 397 3.54 -7.67 9.76
C GLN A 397 2.16 -8.30 9.99
N HIS A 398 1.92 -9.49 9.42
CA HIS A 398 0.62 -10.15 9.41
C HIS A 398 0.15 -10.46 10.84
N GLY A 399 -1.10 -10.10 11.15
CA GLY A 399 -1.72 -10.34 12.45
C GLY A 399 -1.19 -9.45 13.58
N ARG A 400 -0.22 -8.57 13.30
CA ARG A 400 0.40 -7.67 14.28
C ARG A 400 0.11 -6.20 13.97
N LEU A 401 0.39 -5.77 12.74
CA LEU A 401 0.13 -4.40 12.29
C LEU A 401 -1.25 -4.26 11.62
N TRP A 402 -1.63 -5.30 10.86
CA TRP A 402 -2.85 -5.42 10.06
C TRP A 402 -2.97 -6.87 9.56
N VAL A 403 -4.03 -7.18 8.80
CA VAL A 403 -4.01 -8.35 7.91
C VAL A 403 -3.20 -8.03 6.67
N ASN A 404 -2.09 -8.74 6.45
CA ASN A 404 -1.39 -8.67 5.16
C ASN A 404 -2.32 -9.06 4.01
N ASP A 405 -2.28 -8.28 2.93
CA ASP A 405 -2.82 -8.62 1.63
C ASP A 405 -1.64 -8.95 0.70
N PRO A 406 -1.44 -10.24 0.34
CA PRO A 406 -0.39 -10.68 -0.56
C PRO A 406 -0.74 -10.43 -2.04
N ASP A 407 -1.84 -9.73 -2.30
CA ASP A 407 -2.48 -9.54 -3.59
C ASP A 407 -3.28 -10.75 -4.09
N CYS A 408 -3.94 -10.61 -5.25
CA CYS A 408 -4.96 -11.53 -5.70
C CYS A 408 -4.41 -12.89 -6.19
N LEU A 409 -5.10 -13.97 -5.82
CA LEU A 409 -5.04 -15.24 -6.54
C LEU A 409 -5.50 -15.04 -7.99
N MET A 410 -4.65 -15.44 -8.92
CA MET A 410 -5.00 -15.57 -10.34
C MET A 410 -4.82 -17.02 -10.77
N ALA A 411 -5.94 -17.73 -10.89
CA ALA A 411 -5.99 -19.17 -11.10
C ALA A 411 -6.31 -19.56 -12.56
N ARG A 412 -6.60 -18.58 -13.43
CA ARG A 412 -6.92 -18.85 -14.84
C ARG A 412 -5.74 -19.45 -15.61
N PRO A 413 -5.98 -20.28 -16.64
CA PRO A 413 -4.92 -20.97 -17.39
C PRO A 413 -3.87 -20.06 -18.06
N ALA A 414 -4.21 -18.80 -18.33
CA ALA A 414 -3.32 -17.84 -18.99
C ALA A 414 -2.20 -17.32 -18.07
N VAL A 415 -2.28 -17.55 -16.76
CA VAL A 415 -1.32 -17.06 -15.78
C VAL A 415 -0.11 -17.99 -15.75
N GLU A 416 1.08 -17.42 -15.98
CA GLU A 416 2.34 -18.12 -15.80
C GLU A 416 2.46 -18.61 -14.37
N THR A 417 2.97 -19.83 -14.19
CA THR A 417 3.27 -20.38 -12.87
C THR A 417 2.12 -20.30 -11.84
N ARG A 418 0.85 -20.29 -12.29
CA ARG A 418 -0.35 -20.16 -11.44
C ARG A 418 -0.40 -21.08 -10.22
N GLU A 419 0.15 -22.29 -10.31
CA GLU A 419 0.24 -23.24 -9.20
C GLU A 419 1.25 -22.79 -8.13
N ARG A 420 2.39 -22.24 -8.54
CA ARG A 420 3.39 -21.66 -7.62
C ARG A 420 2.82 -20.41 -6.95
N TRP A 421 2.17 -19.54 -7.71
CA TRP A 421 1.53 -18.35 -7.16
C TRP A 421 0.45 -18.73 -6.13
N ALA A 422 -0.41 -19.69 -6.45
CA ALA A 422 -1.41 -20.19 -5.51
C ALA A 422 -0.78 -20.76 -4.23
N ALA A 423 0.33 -21.49 -4.34
CA ALA A 423 1.06 -22.01 -3.18
C ALA A 423 1.67 -20.88 -2.31
N HIS A 424 2.14 -19.79 -2.93
CA HIS A 424 2.60 -18.62 -2.18
C HIS A 424 1.46 -17.92 -1.43
N VAL A 425 0.34 -17.65 -2.11
CA VAL A 425 -0.86 -17.05 -1.49
C VAL A 425 -1.34 -17.92 -0.33
N GLU A 426 -1.40 -19.24 -0.51
CA GLU A 426 -1.75 -20.17 0.57
C GLU A 426 -0.77 -20.13 1.75
N ALA A 427 0.54 -20.16 1.49
CA ALA A 427 1.56 -20.18 2.53
C ALA A 427 1.65 -18.88 3.33
N THR A 428 1.36 -17.75 2.70
CA THR A 428 1.42 -16.42 3.33
C THR A 428 0.12 -16.05 4.05
N GLY A 429 -1.02 -16.59 3.62
CA GLY A 429 -2.29 -16.33 4.27
C GLY A 429 -2.70 -14.85 4.22
N GLY A 430 -3.57 -14.44 5.15
CA GLY A 430 -4.09 -13.07 5.22
C GLY A 430 -5.34 -12.82 4.38
N LEU A 431 -5.40 -11.67 3.72
CA LEU A 431 -6.54 -11.28 2.90
C LEU A 431 -6.56 -12.12 1.62
N MET A 432 -7.70 -12.75 1.35
CA MET A 432 -7.78 -13.78 0.32
C MET A 432 -8.71 -13.32 -0.78
N ALA A 433 -8.08 -12.74 -1.80
CA ALA A 433 -8.74 -12.21 -2.98
C ALA A 433 -8.50 -13.11 -4.19
N SER A 434 -9.49 -13.24 -5.07
CA SER A 434 -9.34 -13.79 -6.43
C SER A 434 -9.58 -12.69 -7.44
N SER A 435 -8.85 -12.72 -8.57
CA SER A 435 -9.02 -11.75 -9.65
C SER A 435 -8.92 -12.42 -11.01
N ASP A 436 -9.92 -13.24 -11.32
CA ASP A 436 -10.10 -13.86 -12.63
C ASP A 436 -11.53 -13.62 -13.12
N ARG A 437 -11.73 -13.62 -14.45
CA ARG A 437 -13.05 -13.91 -15.02
C ARG A 437 -13.42 -15.34 -14.64
N LEU A 438 -14.38 -15.50 -13.72
CA LEU A 438 -14.64 -16.79 -13.07
C LEU A 438 -15.06 -17.90 -14.04
N LEU A 439 -15.74 -17.55 -15.13
CA LEU A 439 -16.12 -18.51 -16.19
C LEU A 439 -14.96 -18.93 -17.10
N SER A 440 -13.80 -18.28 -16.98
CA SER A 440 -12.57 -18.68 -17.69
C SER A 440 -11.71 -19.67 -16.90
N LEU A 441 -12.07 -19.95 -15.64
CA LEU A 441 -11.37 -20.92 -14.80
C LEU A 441 -11.62 -22.35 -15.31
N ASP A 442 -10.56 -23.13 -15.39
CA ASP A 442 -10.65 -24.58 -15.59
C ASP A 442 -10.97 -25.29 -14.26
N GLN A 443 -11.10 -26.63 -14.30
CA GLN A 443 -11.44 -27.41 -13.11
C GLN A 443 -10.45 -27.18 -11.95
N TRP A 444 -9.15 -27.07 -12.26
CA TRP A 444 -8.14 -26.76 -11.26
C TRP A 444 -8.35 -25.36 -10.68
N GLY A 445 -8.55 -24.35 -11.52
CA GLY A 445 -8.74 -22.98 -11.07
C GLY A 445 -9.96 -22.82 -10.17
N VAL A 446 -11.10 -23.43 -10.54
CA VAL A 446 -12.31 -23.41 -9.70
C VAL A 446 -12.07 -24.11 -8.36
N ALA A 447 -11.42 -25.28 -8.36
CA ALA A 447 -11.14 -26.02 -7.13
C ALA A 447 -10.18 -25.26 -6.20
N THR A 448 -9.11 -24.67 -6.75
CA THR A 448 -8.14 -23.87 -6.01
C THR A 448 -8.78 -22.60 -5.45
N THR A 449 -9.54 -21.86 -6.24
CA THR A 449 -10.26 -20.67 -5.77
C THR A 449 -11.26 -21.04 -4.67
N ARG A 450 -12.05 -22.11 -4.84
CA ARG A 450 -12.99 -22.54 -3.78
C ARG A 450 -12.28 -22.89 -2.48
N ARG A 451 -11.18 -23.65 -2.56
CA ARG A 451 -10.40 -24.07 -1.38
C ARG A 451 -9.76 -22.88 -0.67
N LEU A 452 -9.07 -22.02 -1.42
CA LEU A 452 -8.37 -20.87 -0.87
C LEU A 452 -9.33 -19.74 -0.44
N LEU A 453 -10.56 -19.68 -0.92
CA LEU A 453 -11.53 -18.71 -0.40
C LEU A 453 -12.52 -19.35 0.60
N GLY A 454 -12.54 -20.67 0.76
CA GLY A 454 -13.49 -21.39 1.62
C GLY A 454 -13.15 -21.44 3.10
N GLY A 455 -11.88 -21.17 3.45
CA GLY A 455 -11.47 -21.09 4.85
C GLY A 455 -11.49 -22.42 5.62
N ASP A 456 -11.63 -23.57 4.94
CA ASP A 456 -11.71 -24.90 5.58
C ASP A 456 -10.46 -25.27 6.43
N ASP A 457 -9.37 -24.49 6.31
CA ASP A 457 -8.13 -24.65 7.08
C ASP A 457 -7.66 -23.35 7.82
N ARG A 458 -8.54 -22.34 8.04
CA ARG A 458 -8.15 -21.03 8.63
C ARG A 458 -8.46 -20.82 10.11
#